data_AF-A0A7C3JKL4-F1
#
_entry.id   AF-A0A7C3JKL4-F1
#
_cell.length_a   1.000
_cell.length_b   1.000
_cell.length_c   1.000
_cell.angle_alpha   90.00
_cell.angle_beta   90.00
_cell.angle_gamma   90.00
#
_symmetry.space_group_name_H-M   'P 1'
#
loop_
_entity.id
_entity.type
_entity.pdbx_description
1 polymer ?
#
loop_
_entity_poly.entity_id
_entity_poly.type
_entity_poly.pdbx_seq_one_letter_code
_entity_poly.pdbx_strand_id
1 'polypeptide(L)'
;MAEETETTADESARPEIGKPASNLPFIITLVALLMFFGFQTLALLNERSNLGLVKSSQEGALQEAQKVQAQFKVLVTKTSELADQGHAGAKMIMEGLQRQGLGVAPEGGTPEKPPAKAPK
;
A
#
# COMPACT_ATOMS: atom_id res chain seq x y z
N MET A 1 15.39 91.01 44.68
CA MET A 1 15.80 90.24 45.88
C MET A 1 14.62 89.32 46.20
N ALA A 2 14.62 88.01 46.02
CA ALA A 2 15.59 86.98 45.61
C ALA A 2 14.83 86.01 44.64
N GLU A 3 15.39 85.47 43.56
CA GLU A 3 16.20 84.22 43.51
C GLU A 3 15.56 83.09 44.33
N GLU A 4 15.36 81.85 43.87
CA GLU A 4 15.94 81.14 42.73
C GLU A 4 15.21 79.78 42.62
N THR A 5 15.34 79.16 41.44
CA THR A 5 15.44 77.72 41.18
C THR A 5 14.29 76.77 41.50
N GLU A 6 13.80 76.18 40.40
CA GLU A 6 13.68 74.73 40.18
C GLU A 6 13.63 73.85 41.45
N THR A 7 12.47 73.26 41.69
CA THR A 7 12.42 71.92 42.26
C THR A 7 11.67 71.04 41.27
N THR A 8 12.45 70.56 40.32
CA THR A 8 12.23 69.35 39.54
C THR A 8 12.22 68.19 40.54
N ALA A 9 11.08 67.96 41.18
CA ALA A 9 10.89 66.83 42.09
C ALA A 9 10.57 65.58 41.29
N ASP A 10 11.66 64.92 40.88
CA ASP A 10 11.85 63.48 40.98
C ASP A 10 10.73 62.59 40.44
N GLU A 11 10.92 62.27 39.16
CA GLU A 11 10.57 61.01 38.50
C GLU A 11 11.11 59.80 39.31
N SER A 12 10.52 59.50 40.47
CA SER A 12 10.83 58.28 41.23
C SER A 12 9.83 57.17 40.89
N ALA A 13 10.21 56.40 39.88
CA ALA A 13 9.94 54.96 39.70
C ALA A 13 8.68 54.42 40.41
N ARG A 14 7.51 54.62 39.80
CA ARG A 14 6.41 53.67 40.01
C ARG A 14 6.85 52.32 39.43
N PRO A 15 6.73 51.20 40.16
CA PRO A 15 6.86 49.91 39.53
C PRO A 15 5.75 49.82 38.49
N GLU A 16 6.11 49.85 37.21
CA GLU A 16 5.22 49.46 36.11
C GLU A 16 4.72 48.05 36.46
N ILE A 17 3.49 47.95 36.98
CA ILE A 17 2.85 46.65 37.19
C ILE A 17 2.70 46.07 35.79
N GLY A 18 3.64 45.19 35.45
CA GLY A 18 3.71 44.55 34.14
C GLY A 18 2.33 44.03 33.78
N LYS A 19 1.82 44.46 32.61
CA LYS A 19 0.53 43.98 32.07
C LYS A 19 0.46 42.46 32.25
N PRO A 20 -0.66 41.92 32.76
CA PRO A 20 -0.77 40.48 32.97
C PRO A 20 -0.47 39.77 31.64
N ALA A 21 0.44 38.81 31.69
CA ALA A 21 0.78 38.02 30.51
C ALA A 21 -0.50 37.35 30.00
N SER A 22 -0.91 37.71 28.78
CA SER A 22 -2.10 37.12 28.17
C SER A 22 -1.79 35.68 27.80
N ASN A 23 -2.48 34.73 28.44
CA ASN A 23 -2.35 33.29 28.16
C ASN A 23 -3.16 32.86 26.91
N LEU A 24 -3.81 33.81 26.25
CA LEU A 24 -4.62 33.61 25.05
C LEU A 24 -3.90 32.85 23.91
N PRO A 25 -2.66 33.20 23.50
CA PRO A 25 -1.94 32.42 22.48
C PRO A 25 -1.70 30.97 22.90
N PHE A 26 -1.45 30.71 24.19
CA PHE A 26 -1.26 29.36 24.70
C PHE A 26 -2.53 28.52 24.61
N ILE A 27 -3.67 29.09 25.02
CA ILE A 27 -4.98 28.41 24.93
C ILE A 27 -5.34 28.11 23.47
N ILE A 28 -5.16 29.08 22.57
CA ILE A 28 -5.43 28.89 21.14
C ILE A 28 -4.55 27.77 20.57
N THR A 29 -3.27 27.74 20.94
CA THR A 29 -2.35 26.68 20.50
C THR A 29 -2.81 25.31 21.00
N LEU A 30 -3.26 25.22 22.24
CA LEU A 30 -3.71 23.96 22.84
C LEU A 30 -5.00 23.44 22.18
N VAL A 31 -5.93 24.34 21.85
CA VAL A 31 -7.15 24.03 21.10
C VAL A 31 -6.83 23.61 19.66
N ALA A 32 -5.92 24.32 18.99
CA ALA A 32 -5.48 23.96 17.64
C ALA A 32 -4.82 22.58 17.62
N LEU A 33 -4.02 22.25 18.65
CA LEU A 33 -3.38 20.95 18.79
C LEU A 33 -4.42 19.83 18.97
N LEU A 34 -5.44 20.05 19.80
CA LEU A 34 -6.56 19.11 19.97
C LEU A 34 -7.31 18.88 18.66
N MET A 35 -7.62 19.95 17.91
CA MET A 35 -8.26 19.84 16.61
C MET A 35 -7.38 19.09 15.60
N PHE A 36 -6.07 19.36 15.60
CA PHE A 36 -5.11 18.69 14.73
C PHE A 36 -5.08 17.18 14.98
N PHE A 37 -4.97 16.75 16.24
CA PHE A 37 -5.01 15.33 16.57
C PHE A 37 -6.36 14.68 16.31
N GLY A 38 -7.47 15.39 16.57
CA GLY A 38 -8.81 14.92 16.23
C GLY A 38 -8.98 14.69 14.73
N PHE A 39 -8.55 15.66 13.92
CA PHE A 39 -8.56 15.56 12.46
C PHE A 39 -7.67 14.42 11.97
N GLN A 40 -6.44 14.31 12.48
CA GLN A 40 -5.50 13.24 12.10
C GLN A 40 -6.07 11.84 12.39
N THR A 41 -6.78 11.70 13.52
CA THR A 41 -7.44 10.44 13.89
C THR A 41 -8.56 10.08 12.92
N LEU A 42 -9.41 11.05 12.56
CA LEU A 42 -10.49 10.83 11.59
C LEU A 42 -9.95 10.51 10.18
N ALA A 43 -8.89 11.20 9.74
CA ALA A 43 -8.24 10.93 8.48
C ALA A 43 -7.70 9.49 8.41
N LEU A 44 -7.03 9.03 9.46
CA LEU A 44 -6.49 7.67 9.55
C LEU A 44 -7.58 6.59 9.54
N LEU A 45 -8.73 6.85 10.18
CA LEU A 45 -9.89 5.96 10.14
C LEU A 45 -10.46 5.84 8.71
N ASN A 46 -10.53 6.96 7.98
CA ASN A 46 -11.00 6.97 6.59
C ASN A 46 -10.04 6.24 5.65
N GLU A 47 -8.73 6.39 5.81
CA GLU A 47 -7.73 5.67 5.03
C GLU A 47 -7.86 4.15 5.19
N ARG A 48 -8.11 3.68 6.43
CA ARG A 48 -8.34 2.25 6.70
C ARG A 48 -9.59 1.71 6.01
N SER A 49 -10.66 2.51 5.95
CA SER A 49 -11.88 2.15 5.21
C SER A 49 -11.61 2.03 3.71
N ASN A 50 -10.77 2.91 3.16
CA ASN A 50 -10.41 2.91 1.75
C ASN A 50 -9.57 1.67 1.36
N LEU A 51 -8.63 1.25 2.21
CA LEU A 51 -7.89 0.00 2.01
C LEU A 51 -8.82 -1.23 2.03
N GLY A 52 -9.83 -1.23 2.90
CA GLY A 52 -10.86 -2.28 2.96
C GLY A 52 -11.66 -2.38 1.66
N LEU A 53 -12.04 -1.24 1.08
CA LEU A 53 -12.77 -1.18 -0.18
C LEU A 53 -11.93 -1.68 -1.36
N VAL A 54 -10.64 -1.30 -1.43
CA VAL A 54 -9.72 -1.81 -2.45
C VAL A 54 -9.50 -3.32 -2.30
N LYS A 55 -9.42 -3.82 -1.07
CA LYS A 55 -9.32 -5.26 -0.82
C LYS A 55 -10.57 -6.00 -1.28
N SER A 56 -11.78 -5.53 -0.92
CA SER A 56 -13.03 -6.18 -1.33
C SER A 56 -13.23 -6.09 -2.85
N SER A 57 -12.75 -5.02 -3.50
CA SER A 57 -12.80 -4.91 -4.97
C SER A 57 -11.94 -5.95 -5.70
N GLN A 58 -10.91 -6.48 -5.03
CA GLN A 58 -10.01 -7.49 -5.60
C GLN A 58 -10.49 -8.92 -5.34
N GLU A 59 -11.34 -9.15 -4.34
CA GLU A 59 -11.87 -10.49 -4.03
C GLU A 59 -12.67 -11.08 -5.20
N GLY A 60 -13.50 -10.28 -5.87
CA GLY A 60 -14.24 -10.72 -7.06
C GLY A 60 -13.33 -11.08 -8.24
N ALA A 61 -12.29 -10.28 -8.49
CA ALA A 61 -11.31 -10.55 -9.53
C ALA A 61 -10.48 -11.82 -9.26
N LEU A 62 -10.10 -12.03 -8.00
CA LEU A 62 -9.41 -13.26 -7.58
C LEU A 62 -10.29 -14.50 -7.73
N GLN A 63 -11.58 -14.41 -7.39
CA GLN A 63 -12.51 -15.52 -7.55
C GLN A 63 -12.73 -15.89 -9.02
N GLU A 64 -12.88 -14.89 -9.90
CA GLU A 64 -13.01 -15.12 -11.34
C GLU A 64 -11.72 -15.70 -11.93
N ALA A 65 -10.55 -15.22 -11.49
CA ALA A 65 -9.26 -15.77 -11.89
C ALA A 65 -9.10 -17.24 -11.46
N GLN A 66 -9.51 -17.60 -10.24
CA GLN A 66 -9.50 -18.99 -9.77
C GLN A 66 -10.41 -19.88 -10.62
N LYS A 67 -11.58 -19.37 -11.02
CA LYS A 67 -12.52 -20.09 -11.89
C LYS A 67 -11.92 -20.32 -13.27
N VAL A 68 -11.30 -19.31 -13.88
CA VAL A 68 -10.61 -19.44 -15.18
C VAL A 68 -9.45 -20.44 -15.07
N GLN A 69 -8.67 -20.38 -13.99
CA GLN A 69 -7.59 -21.34 -13.73
C GLN A 69 -8.12 -22.78 -13.61
N ALA A 70 -9.23 -22.98 -12.90
CA ALA A 70 -9.85 -24.29 -12.77
C ALA A 70 -10.33 -24.83 -14.13
N GLN A 71 -10.97 -23.99 -14.95
CA GLN A 71 -11.40 -24.35 -16.30
C GLN A 71 -10.22 -24.69 -17.20
N PHE A 72 -9.15 -23.88 -17.17
CA PHE A 72 -7.93 -24.15 -17.90
C PHE A 72 -7.32 -25.49 -17.49
N LYS A 73 -7.23 -25.79 -16.18
CA LYS A 73 -6.74 -27.08 -15.70
C LYS A 73 -7.55 -28.25 -16.26
N VAL A 74 -8.88 -28.15 -16.28
CA VAL A 74 -9.73 -29.21 -16.88
C VAL A 74 -9.43 -29.38 -18.37
N LEU A 75 -9.27 -28.29 -19.13
CA LEU A 75 -8.95 -28.36 -20.56
C LEU A 75 -7.58 -28.99 -20.81
N VAL A 76 -6.57 -28.60 -20.02
CA VAL A 76 -5.22 -29.16 -20.12
C VAL A 76 -5.23 -30.64 -19.77
N THR A 77 -5.92 -31.06 -18.70
CA THR A 77 -6.03 -32.47 -18.33
C THR A 77 -6.69 -33.31 -19.43
N LYS A 78 -7.81 -32.85 -20.00
CA LYS A 78 -8.49 -33.56 -21.10
C LYS A 78 -7.64 -33.60 -22.37
N THR A 79 -6.90 -32.52 -22.65
CA THR A 79 -5.99 -32.46 -23.80
C THR A 79 -4.78 -33.38 -23.60
N SER A 80 -4.26 -33.48 -22.38
CA SER A 80 -3.22 -34.46 -22.03
C SER A 80 -3.73 -35.87 -22.26
N GLU A 81 -4.93 -36.19 -21.79
CA GLU A 81 -5.53 -37.52 -22.00
C GLU A 81 -5.69 -37.84 -23.49
N LEU A 82 -6.15 -36.88 -24.30
CA LEU A 82 -6.20 -37.04 -25.77
C LEU A 82 -4.80 -37.20 -26.38
N ALA A 83 -3.80 -36.49 -25.87
CA ALA A 83 -2.42 -36.60 -26.33
C ALA A 83 -1.86 -37.99 -26.01
N ASP A 84 -2.17 -38.53 -24.83
CA ASP A 84 -1.80 -39.87 -24.38
C ASP A 84 -2.49 -40.96 -25.21
N GLN A 85 -3.75 -40.73 -25.62
CA GLN A 85 -4.49 -41.58 -26.56
C GLN A 85 -3.94 -41.53 -28.00
N GLY A 86 -2.91 -40.71 -28.27
CA GLY A 86 -2.20 -40.69 -29.55
C GLY A 86 -2.68 -39.62 -30.53
N HIS A 87 -3.55 -38.69 -30.13
CA HIS A 87 -3.99 -37.60 -31.00
C HIS A 87 -2.85 -36.59 -31.26
N ALA A 88 -2.40 -36.51 -32.52
CA ALA A 88 -1.27 -35.66 -32.93
C ALA A 88 -1.50 -34.16 -32.63
N GLY A 89 -2.73 -33.67 -32.81
CA GLY A 89 -3.07 -32.28 -32.51
C GLY A 89 -2.98 -31.94 -31.01
N ALA A 90 -3.41 -32.87 -30.15
CA ALA A 90 -3.34 -32.68 -28.69
C ALA A 90 -1.88 -32.72 -28.19
N LYS A 91 -1.03 -33.60 -28.75
CA LYS A 91 0.41 -33.61 -28.46
C LYS A 91 1.09 -32.28 -28.80
N MET A 92 0.78 -31.71 -29.96
CA MET A 92 1.32 -30.41 -30.37
C MET A 92 0.92 -29.28 -29.41
N ILE A 93 -0.33 -29.29 -28.92
CA ILE A 93 -0.80 -28.30 -27.95
C ILE A 93 -0.09 -28.47 -26.59
N MET A 94 0.07 -29.71 -26.12
CA MET A 94 0.78 -29.99 -24.86
C MET A 94 2.26 -29.59 -24.93
N GLU A 95 2.93 -29.82 -26.06
CA GLU A 95 4.31 -29.39 -26.27
C GLU A 95 4.43 -27.86 -26.29
N GLY A 96 3.47 -27.16 -26.90
CA GLY A 96 3.37 -25.70 -26.86
C GLY A 96 3.18 -25.17 -25.42
N LEU A 97 2.28 -25.78 -24.65
CA LEU A 97 2.05 -25.45 -23.25
C LEU A 97 3.30 -25.70 -22.39
N GLN A 98 4.01 -26.79 -22.64
CA GLN A 98 5.26 -27.11 -21.94
C GLN A 98 6.37 -26.10 -22.25
N ARG A 99 6.52 -25.67 -23.51
CA ARG A 99 7.46 -24.61 -23.90
C ARG A 99 7.15 -23.27 -23.23
N GLN A 100 5.89 -23.01 -22.93
CA GLN A 100 5.44 -21.80 -22.23
C GLN A 100 5.43 -21.94 -20.69
N GLY A 101 5.86 -23.08 -20.15
CA GLY A 101 5.92 -23.35 -18.71
C GLY A 101 4.56 -23.64 -18.06
N LEU A 102 3.52 -23.87 -18.85
CA LEU A 102 2.14 -24.13 -18.40
C LEU A 102 1.72 -25.60 -18.56
N GLY A 103 2.64 -26.47 -19.03
CA GLY A 103 2.38 -27.89 -19.23
C GLY A 103 2.35 -28.67 -17.91
N VAL A 104 1.38 -29.57 -17.78
CA VAL A 104 1.39 -30.63 -16.75
C VAL A 104 2.47 -31.62 -17.18
N ALA A 105 3.52 -31.78 -16.37
CA ALA A 105 4.49 -32.84 -16.60
C ALA A 105 3.74 -34.19 -16.55
N PRO A 106 3.87 -35.06 -17.57
CA PRO A 106 3.29 -36.38 -17.48
C PRO A 106 3.97 -37.12 -16.33
N GLU A 107 3.18 -37.52 -15.33
CA GLU A 107 3.58 -38.50 -14.32
C GLU A 107 3.92 -39.81 -15.07
N GLY A 108 5.18 -39.98 -15.44
CA GLY A 108 5.65 -41.19 -16.13
C GLY A 108 6.70 -40.98 -17.24
N GLY A 109 7.11 -39.75 -17.54
CA GLY A 109 8.22 -39.49 -18.45
C GLY A 109 9.39 -38.84 -17.72
N THR A 110 10.42 -39.62 -17.41
CA THR A 110 11.71 -39.11 -16.96
C THR A 110 12.13 -37.91 -17.82
N PRO A 111 12.56 -36.77 -17.25
CA PRO A 111 13.09 -35.66 -18.02
C PRO A 111 14.38 -36.12 -18.71
N GLU A 112 14.25 -36.54 -19.97
CA GLU A 112 15.40 -36.87 -20.80
C GLU A 112 16.15 -35.57 -21.09
N LYS A 113 17.27 -35.44 -20.40
CA LYS A 113 18.31 -34.43 -20.52
C LYS A 113 18.57 -34.09 -22.00
N PRO A 114 18.60 -32.79 -22.40
CA PRO A 114 18.87 -32.41 -23.78
C PRO A 114 20.24 -32.95 -24.25
N PRO A 115 20.37 -33.42 -25.50
CA PRO A 115 21.64 -33.95 -26.00
C PRO A 115 22.69 -32.83 -26.00
N ALA A 116 23.70 -33.00 -25.16
CA ALA A 116 24.90 -32.19 -25.18
C ALA A 116 25.58 -32.36 -26.54
N LYS A 117 25.55 -31.29 -27.34
CA LYS A 117 26.25 -31.14 -28.60
C LYS A 117 27.74 -31.44 -28.39
N ALA A 118 28.24 -32.51 -29.00
CA ALA A 118 29.65 -32.87 -28.97
C ALA A 118 30.48 -31.81 -29.73
N PRO A 119 31.57 -31.28 -29.15
CA PRO A 119 32.52 -30.47 -29.91
C PRO A 119 33.38 -31.38 -30.80
N LYS A 120 33.66 -30.88 -32.00
CA LYS A 120 34.57 -31.45 -33.01
C LYS A 120 36.02 -31.33 -32.57
#